data_AF-A0A051TXS8-F1
#
_entry.id   AF-A0A051TXS8-F1
#
_cell.length_a   1.000
_cell.length_b   1.000
_cell.length_c   1.000
_cell.angle_alpha   90.00
_cell.angle_beta   90.00
_cell.angle_gamma   90.00
#
_symmetry.space_group_name_H-M   'P 1'
#
loop_
_entity.id
_entity.type
_entity.pdbx_description
1 polymer ?
#
loop_
_entity_poly.entity_id
_entity_poly.type
_entity_poly.pdbx_seq_one_letter_code
_entity_poly.pdbx_strand_id
1 'polypeptide(L)'
;MTDLGSPPFGLHPLHGVHDPTTGNPPRRPRSARRTTSIDMTRDEGSLDPVYLTGRARDLWTAADGTVTELGSATLSATIELIARVVRHVEVTPAVAAMSRLAGAPAMSGFRAAADKVAPELRQARDLRYTLLDDVPVATLISGHALSASNLLGDVAKSGYLPVANQCAGFASGGLLLTSFEAGDPVIVTGPKAPGLDHGQDPGDPWAWHEVAALPRHGMRRRRRIDVYEESAVRVGIDAMFRDTYVRGDGVETIIHEYTLGAVVDTETGVIAESRATPRVLPWQECPRAVASAARITGMTLQELHFRVRRELSGTSTCTHLNDLLRSVADAEALIRLIKAA
;
A
#
# COMPACT_ATOMS: atom_id res chain seq x y z
N MET A 1 18.25 -12.91 27.64
CA MET A 1 18.62 -12.45 26.29
C MET A 1 19.41 -11.18 26.47
N THR A 2 20.67 -11.17 26.04
CA THR A 2 21.47 -9.94 25.97
C THR A 2 20.82 -9.02 24.93
N ASP A 3 20.44 -7.82 25.37
CA ASP A 3 20.06 -6.70 24.50
C ASP A 3 21.27 -6.38 23.62
N LEU A 4 21.34 -7.03 22.45
CA LEU A 4 22.26 -6.68 21.38
C LEU A 4 21.74 -5.37 20.81
N GLY A 5 22.06 -4.27 21.50
CA GLY A 5 21.55 -2.93 21.21
C GLY A 5 21.46 -2.68 19.72
N SER A 6 20.29 -2.20 19.29
CA SER A 6 20.02 -1.93 17.88
C SER A 6 21.13 -1.03 17.33
N PRO A 7 21.80 -1.39 16.22
CA PRO A 7 22.84 -0.54 15.65
C PRO A 7 22.25 0.85 15.39
N PRO A 8 23.02 1.94 15.59
CA PRO A 8 22.55 3.27 15.22
C PRO A 8 22.31 3.29 13.71
N PHE A 9 21.04 3.18 13.32
CA PHE A 9 20.61 3.24 11.92
C PHE A 9 20.78 4.68 11.40
N GLY A 10 22.00 5.04 11.03
CA GLY A 10 22.23 6.16 10.14
C GLY A 10 21.52 5.91 8.82
N LEU A 11 20.98 6.96 8.20
CA LEU A 11 20.43 6.87 6.85
C LEU A 11 21.54 6.43 5.89
N HIS A 12 21.27 5.39 5.10
CA HIS A 12 22.24 4.89 4.13
C HIS A 12 22.56 5.99 3.08
N PRO A 13 23.83 6.29 2.76
CA PRO A 13 24.19 7.45 1.92
C PRO A 13 23.59 7.42 0.50
N LEU A 14 23.20 6.25 0.01
CA LEU A 14 22.56 6.03 -1.30
C LEU A 14 21.04 5.80 -1.20
N HIS A 15 20.40 6.37 -0.18
CA HIS A 15 18.96 6.31 0.01
C HIS A 15 18.20 7.10 -1.09
N GLY A 16 16.91 6.81 -1.25
CA GLY A 16 16.04 7.58 -2.15
C GLY A 16 15.55 8.89 -1.53
N VAL A 17 14.43 9.44 -2.01
CA VAL A 17 13.83 10.65 -1.40
C VAL A 17 13.38 10.34 0.03
N HIS A 18 13.66 11.22 1.00
CA HIS A 18 13.20 11.14 2.40
C HIS A 18 12.50 12.45 2.84
N ASP A 19 11.33 12.70 2.26
CA ASP A 19 10.43 13.83 2.53
C ASP A 19 9.03 13.29 2.87
N PRO A 20 8.82 12.73 4.08
CA PRO A 20 7.56 12.09 4.43
C PRO A 20 6.43 13.11 4.58
N THR A 21 5.21 12.73 4.17
CA THR A 21 4.02 13.53 4.50
C THR A 21 3.81 13.60 6.01
N THR A 22 3.39 14.76 6.50
CA THR A 22 3.22 14.99 7.94
C THR A 22 1.76 15.04 8.39
N GLY A 23 0.81 14.82 7.48
CA GLY A 23 -0.62 14.89 7.76
C GLY A 23 -1.47 14.56 6.54
N ASN A 24 -2.76 14.88 6.63
CA ASN A 24 -3.74 14.65 5.56
C ASN A 24 -4.22 15.97 4.94
N PRO A 25 -4.55 15.98 3.64
CA PRO A 25 -5.25 17.11 3.06
C PRO A 25 -6.62 17.26 3.74
N PRO A 26 -7.15 18.50 3.82
CA PRO A 26 -8.51 18.75 4.28
C PRO A 26 -9.54 17.98 3.44
N ARG A 27 -10.58 17.44 4.08
CA ARG A 27 -11.74 16.90 3.35
C ARG A 27 -12.51 18.07 2.74
N ARG A 28 -12.61 18.10 1.42
CA ARG A 28 -13.30 19.18 0.71
C ARG A 28 -14.83 19.02 0.86
N PRO A 29 -15.62 20.10 0.82
CA PRO A 29 -17.07 19.97 0.66
C PRO A 29 -17.39 19.17 -0.62
N ARG A 30 -18.47 18.38 -0.59
CA ARG A 30 -18.89 17.49 -1.69
C ARG A 30 -17.76 16.53 -2.13
N SER A 31 -17.12 15.87 -1.17
CA SER A 31 -16.04 14.91 -1.43
C SER A 31 -16.24 13.58 -0.73
N ALA A 32 -15.61 12.54 -1.27
CA ALA A 32 -15.57 11.21 -0.68
C ALA A 32 -14.12 10.83 -0.35
N ARG A 33 -13.92 10.13 0.76
CA ARG A 33 -12.61 9.64 1.21
C ARG A 33 -12.68 8.15 1.51
N ARG A 34 -11.84 7.35 0.86
CA ARG A 34 -11.54 5.97 1.25
C ARG A 34 -10.22 5.91 1.98
N THR A 35 -10.19 5.25 3.13
CA THR A 35 -8.94 4.95 3.86
C THR A 35 -8.83 3.45 4.05
N THR A 36 -7.65 2.87 3.83
CA THR A 36 -7.36 1.47 4.18
C THR A 36 -6.07 1.33 4.95
N SER A 37 -6.02 0.34 5.84
CA SER A 37 -4.80 -0.11 6.48
C SER A 37 -4.72 -1.64 6.51
N ILE A 38 -3.51 -2.20 6.40
CA ILE A 38 -3.22 -3.61 6.70
C ILE A 38 -2.00 -3.64 7.59
N ASP A 39 -2.16 -4.24 8.76
CA ASP A 39 -1.07 -4.57 9.68
C ASP A 39 -0.55 -5.96 9.37
N MET A 40 0.76 -6.13 9.33
CA MET A 40 1.44 -7.42 9.22
C MET A 40 2.18 -7.71 10.52
N THR A 41 1.75 -8.75 11.23
CA THR A 41 2.25 -9.11 12.57
C THR A 41 2.55 -10.61 12.66
N ARG A 42 3.24 -11.00 13.73
CA ARG A 42 3.61 -12.38 14.07
C ARG A 42 3.52 -12.55 15.57
N ASP A 43 3.39 -13.79 16.01
CA ASP A 43 3.58 -14.14 17.41
C ASP A 43 5.03 -13.86 17.83
N GLU A 44 5.23 -13.54 19.11
CA GLU A 44 6.56 -13.28 19.66
C GLU A 44 7.48 -14.50 19.45
N GLY A 45 8.68 -14.23 18.92
CA GLY A 45 9.67 -15.28 18.61
C GLY A 45 9.36 -16.13 17.37
N SER A 46 8.25 -15.87 16.66
CA SER A 46 7.90 -16.59 15.44
C SER A 46 8.28 -15.82 14.17
N LEU A 47 8.72 -16.55 13.14
CA LEU A 47 8.93 -16.05 11.78
C LEU A 47 7.74 -16.34 10.85
N ASP A 48 6.87 -17.30 11.21
CA ASP A 48 5.77 -17.83 10.40
C ASP A 48 4.69 -18.46 11.32
N PRO A 49 3.38 -18.28 11.08
CA PRO A 49 2.75 -17.53 9.99
C PRO A 49 2.77 -16.01 10.20
N VAL A 50 2.38 -15.28 9.15
CA VAL A 50 2.09 -13.85 9.21
C VAL A 50 0.59 -13.64 9.35
N TYR A 51 0.22 -12.78 10.28
CA TYR A 51 -1.15 -12.33 10.47
C TYR A 51 -1.35 -10.97 9.81
N LEU A 52 -2.31 -10.90 8.88
CA LEU A 52 -2.74 -9.66 8.24
C LEU A 52 -4.06 -9.20 8.87
N THR A 53 -4.07 -8.00 9.44
CA THR A 53 -5.29 -7.37 9.97
C THR A 53 -5.58 -6.10 9.19
N GLY A 54 -6.67 -6.12 8.42
CA GLY A 54 -7.08 -5.04 7.54
C GLY A 54 -8.29 -4.28 8.04
N ARG A 55 -8.32 -2.96 7.80
CA ARG A 55 -9.47 -2.07 8.03
C ARG A 55 -9.64 -1.12 6.85
N ALA A 56 -10.88 -0.86 6.49
CA ALA A 56 -11.23 0.06 5.42
C ALA A 56 -12.47 0.88 5.80
N ARG A 57 -12.51 2.14 5.37
CA ARG A 57 -13.64 3.06 5.63
C ARG A 57 -13.84 4.02 4.48
N ASP A 58 -15.10 4.18 4.06
CA ASP A 58 -15.55 5.24 3.14
C ASP A 58 -16.30 6.31 3.92
N LEU A 59 -15.96 7.57 3.66
CA LEU A 59 -16.60 8.76 4.21
C LEU A 59 -17.15 9.63 3.09
N TRP A 60 -18.27 10.30 3.36
CA TRP A 60 -18.79 11.43 2.59
C TRP A 60 -18.64 12.72 3.39
N THR A 61 -18.25 13.80 2.74
CA THR A 61 -18.25 15.17 3.29
C THR A 61 -19.22 16.01 2.48
N ALA A 62 -20.33 16.43 3.10
CA ALA A 62 -21.38 17.21 2.48
C ALA A 62 -20.95 18.68 2.22
N ALA A 63 -21.81 19.44 1.53
CA ALA A 63 -21.53 20.83 1.17
C ALA A 63 -21.35 21.75 2.40
N ASP A 64 -22.04 21.45 3.50
CA ASP A 64 -21.95 22.15 4.78
C ASP A 64 -20.78 21.67 5.66
N GLY A 65 -19.99 20.70 5.19
CA GLY A 65 -18.89 20.08 5.92
C GLY A 65 -19.29 18.91 6.82
N THR A 66 -20.58 18.54 6.89
CA THR A 66 -21.03 17.36 7.64
C THR A 66 -20.39 16.09 7.09
N VAL A 67 -19.80 15.28 7.97
CA VAL A 67 -19.14 14.02 7.61
C VAL A 67 -20.02 12.82 7.98
N THR A 68 -20.19 11.89 7.05
CA THR A 68 -20.94 10.65 7.24
C THR A 68 -20.09 9.44 6.86
N GLU A 69 -20.01 8.43 7.73
CA GLU A 69 -19.48 7.12 7.35
C GLU A 69 -20.48 6.39 6.44
N LEU A 70 -20.03 6.05 5.24
CA LEU A 70 -20.85 5.34 4.25
C LEU A 70 -20.72 3.82 4.38
N GLY A 71 -19.57 3.37 4.87
CA GLY A 71 -19.31 1.96 5.07
C GLY A 71 -17.91 1.69 5.60
N SER A 72 -17.77 0.54 6.22
CA SER A 72 -16.50 0.02 6.71
C SER A 72 -16.39 -1.47 6.42
N ALA A 73 -15.14 -1.93 6.34
CA ALA A 73 -14.83 -3.34 6.17
C ALA A 73 -13.59 -3.73 6.97
N THR A 74 -13.51 -5.00 7.33
CA THR A 74 -12.30 -5.58 7.95
C THR A 74 -11.85 -6.82 7.21
N LEU A 75 -10.57 -7.16 7.35
CA LEU A 75 -9.96 -8.37 6.83
C LEU A 75 -9.11 -9.00 7.93
N SER A 76 -9.17 -10.32 8.06
CA SER A 76 -8.22 -11.12 8.83
C SER A 76 -7.67 -12.20 7.90
N ALA A 77 -6.35 -12.30 7.78
CA ALA A 77 -5.73 -13.36 7.02
C ALA A 77 -4.51 -13.95 7.73
N THR A 78 -4.27 -15.23 7.51
CA THR A 78 -3.07 -15.93 7.97
C THR A 78 -2.33 -16.45 6.76
N ILE A 79 -1.07 -16.04 6.63
CA ILE A 79 -0.21 -16.38 5.50
C ILE A 79 0.93 -17.26 5.99
N GLU A 80 1.10 -18.43 5.39
CA GLU A 80 2.28 -19.27 5.58
C GLU A 80 3.33 -18.81 4.56
N LEU A 81 4.35 -18.08 5.01
CA LEU A 81 5.39 -17.53 4.15
C LEU A 81 6.32 -18.58 3.58
N ILE A 82 6.59 -19.65 4.33
CA ILE A 82 7.43 -20.75 3.85
C ILE A 82 6.75 -21.45 2.68
N ALA A 83 5.47 -21.81 2.84
CA ALA A 83 4.67 -22.42 1.78
C ALA A 83 4.17 -21.41 0.73
N ARG A 84 4.22 -20.11 1.03
CA ARG A 84 3.71 -18.99 0.21
C ARG A 84 2.22 -19.09 -0.11
N VAL A 85 1.45 -19.64 0.82
CA VAL A 85 0.01 -19.85 0.67
C VAL A 85 -0.78 -19.13 1.75
N VAL A 86 -2.03 -18.85 1.42
CA VAL A 86 -3.04 -18.36 2.33
C VAL A 86 -3.55 -19.55 3.14
N ARG A 87 -3.40 -19.52 4.45
CA ARG A 87 -4.00 -20.53 5.34
C ARG A 87 -5.46 -20.21 5.63
N HIS A 88 -5.75 -18.94 5.87
CA HIS A 88 -7.07 -18.44 6.23
C HIS A 88 -7.28 -17.01 5.72
N VAL A 89 -8.48 -16.67 5.26
CA VAL A 89 -8.92 -15.30 4.96
C VAL A 89 -10.40 -15.17 5.33
N GLU A 90 -10.71 -14.11 6.05
CA GLU A 90 -12.08 -13.66 6.34
C GLU A 90 -12.18 -12.15 6.11
N VAL A 91 -13.38 -11.71 5.75
CA VAL A 91 -13.72 -10.30 5.62
C VAL A 91 -15.02 -10.01 6.33
N THR A 92 -15.18 -8.79 6.83
CA THR A 92 -16.46 -8.28 7.34
C THR A 92 -16.87 -7.07 6.52
N PRO A 93 -18.12 -6.97 6.02
CA PRO A 93 -19.18 -7.99 6.07
C PRO A 93 -18.81 -9.30 5.36
N ALA A 94 -19.28 -10.43 5.90
CA ALA A 94 -18.91 -11.77 5.44
C ALA A 94 -19.26 -12.02 3.96
N VAL A 95 -18.38 -12.78 3.29
CA VAL A 95 -18.57 -13.24 1.91
C VAL A 95 -18.55 -14.77 1.94
N ALA A 96 -19.66 -15.40 1.55
CA ALA A 96 -19.89 -16.82 1.79
C ALA A 96 -18.80 -17.74 1.19
N ALA A 97 -18.22 -17.37 0.06
CA ALA A 97 -17.21 -18.17 -0.61
C ALA A 97 -15.76 -17.89 -0.14
N MET A 98 -15.53 -16.96 0.79
CA MET A 98 -14.19 -16.46 1.14
C MET A 98 -13.23 -17.54 1.62
N SER A 99 -13.73 -18.54 2.36
CA SER A 99 -12.95 -19.68 2.85
C SER A 99 -12.30 -20.51 1.73
N ARG A 100 -12.78 -20.40 0.48
CA ARG A 100 -12.18 -21.05 -0.70
C ARG A 100 -10.82 -20.46 -1.10
N LEU A 101 -10.38 -19.36 -0.49
CA LEU A 101 -9.03 -18.83 -0.67
C LEU A 101 -7.98 -19.57 0.16
N ALA A 102 -8.37 -20.44 1.09
CA ALA A 102 -7.42 -21.31 1.77
C ALA A 102 -6.68 -22.19 0.73
N GLY A 103 -5.35 -22.23 0.83
CA GLY A 103 -4.45 -22.87 -0.12
C GLY A 103 -4.12 -22.05 -1.37
N ALA A 104 -4.73 -20.88 -1.59
CA ALA A 104 -4.38 -20.02 -2.70
C ALA A 104 -2.97 -19.42 -2.52
N PRO A 105 -2.24 -19.12 -3.61
CA PRO A 105 -0.97 -18.39 -3.51
C PRO A 105 -1.18 -17.04 -2.79
N ALA A 106 -0.31 -16.69 -1.85
CA ALA A 106 -0.41 -15.43 -1.08
C ALA A 106 0.14 -14.19 -1.81
N MET A 107 0.81 -14.38 -2.95
CA MET A 107 1.40 -13.31 -3.76
C MET A 107 0.91 -13.36 -5.22
N SER A 108 1.74 -13.85 -6.15
CA SER A 108 1.34 -13.99 -7.55
C SER A 108 0.23 -15.03 -7.66
N GLY A 109 -0.91 -14.63 -8.21
CA GLY A 109 -2.10 -15.48 -8.36
C GLY A 109 -3.22 -15.18 -7.37
N PHE A 110 -2.92 -14.59 -6.20
CA PHE A 110 -3.92 -14.31 -5.16
C PHE A 110 -5.12 -13.51 -5.70
N ARG A 111 -4.86 -12.39 -6.38
CA ARG A 111 -5.91 -11.50 -6.91
C ARG A 111 -6.83 -12.21 -7.89
N ALA A 112 -6.29 -13.09 -8.73
CA ALA A 112 -7.11 -13.88 -9.66
C ALA A 112 -7.95 -14.93 -8.92
N ALA A 113 -7.42 -15.51 -7.84
CA ALA A 113 -8.20 -16.39 -6.97
C ALA A 113 -9.33 -15.62 -6.25
N ALA A 114 -9.05 -14.43 -5.73
CA ALA A 114 -10.04 -13.54 -5.10
C ALA A 114 -11.15 -13.17 -6.10
N ASP A 115 -10.79 -12.78 -7.33
CA ASP A 115 -11.74 -12.46 -8.40
C ASP A 115 -12.62 -13.66 -8.78
N LYS A 116 -12.10 -14.89 -8.70
CA LYS A 116 -12.88 -16.11 -8.96
C LYS A 116 -13.85 -16.43 -7.82
N VAL A 117 -13.45 -16.14 -6.58
CA VAL A 117 -14.22 -16.45 -5.37
C VAL A 117 -15.34 -15.45 -5.14
N ALA A 118 -15.09 -14.17 -5.38
CA ALA A 118 -16.00 -13.06 -5.11
C ALA A 118 -15.93 -11.99 -6.24
N PRO A 119 -16.30 -12.34 -7.48
CA PRO A 119 -16.18 -11.45 -8.64
C PRO A 119 -16.95 -10.13 -8.47
N GLU A 120 -18.05 -10.14 -7.73
CA GLU A 120 -18.90 -8.99 -7.46
C GLU A 120 -18.17 -7.88 -6.69
N LEU A 121 -17.24 -8.24 -5.79
CA LEU A 121 -16.52 -7.26 -4.98
C LEU A 121 -15.63 -6.38 -5.85
N ARG A 122 -14.92 -6.99 -6.81
CA ARG A 122 -14.11 -6.26 -7.79
C ARG A 122 -14.98 -5.37 -8.67
N GLN A 123 -16.07 -5.92 -9.21
CA GLN A 123 -16.98 -5.18 -10.10
C GLN A 123 -17.59 -3.96 -9.41
N ALA A 124 -17.91 -4.09 -8.11
CA ALA A 124 -18.48 -3.01 -7.32
C ALA A 124 -17.45 -1.99 -6.83
N ARG A 125 -16.14 -2.30 -6.88
CA ARG A 125 -15.05 -1.57 -6.16
C ARG A 125 -15.30 -1.52 -4.65
N ASP A 126 -15.70 -2.66 -4.10
CA ASP A 126 -16.07 -2.84 -2.71
C ASP A 126 -14.85 -2.66 -1.77
N LEU A 127 -15.07 -2.11 -0.57
CA LEU A 127 -14.04 -1.95 0.47
C LEU A 127 -13.32 -3.27 0.80
N ARG A 128 -14.05 -4.39 0.79
CA ARG A 128 -13.48 -5.73 1.02
C ARG A 128 -12.53 -6.13 -0.10
N TYR A 129 -12.84 -5.76 -1.35
CA TYR A 129 -11.93 -5.99 -2.47
C TYR A 129 -10.66 -5.16 -2.35
N THR A 130 -10.77 -3.90 -1.92
CA THR A 130 -9.61 -3.04 -1.66
C THR A 130 -8.66 -3.68 -0.65
N LEU A 131 -9.18 -4.30 0.43
CA LEU A 131 -8.37 -5.04 1.42
C LEU A 131 -7.76 -6.33 0.84
N LEU A 132 -8.52 -7.10 0.05
CA LEU A 132 -8.00 -8.30 -0.61
C LEU A 132 -6.90 -7.96 -1.63
N ASP A 133 -7.04 -6.85 -2.36
CA ASP A 133 -6.06 -6.44 -3.35
C ASP A 133 -4.69 -6.12 -2.73
N ASP A 134 -4.65 -5.68 -1.47
CA ASP A 134 -3.42 -5.39 -0.73
C ASP A 134 -2.71 -6.65 -0.18
N VAL A 135 -3.37 -7.81 -0.07
CA VAL A 135 -2.78 -9.04 0.51
C VAL A 135 -1.43 -9.43 -0.14
N PRO A 136 -1.26 -9.41 -1.48
CA PRO A 136 0.00 -9.75 -2.11
C PRO A 136 1.15 -8.82 -1.76
N VAL A 137 0.89 -7.50 -1.74
CA VAL A 137 1.93 -6.52 -1.42
C VAL A 137 2.24 -6.54 0.08
N ALA A 138 1.23 -6.72 0.92
CA ALA A 138 1.42 -6.87 2.36
C ALA A 138 2.25 -8.11 2.69
N THR A 139 1.97 -9.24 2.03
CA THR A 139 2.77 -10.47 2.14
C THR A 139 4.21 -10.23 1.70
N LEU A 140 4.41 -9.59 0.54
CA LEU A 140 5.72 -9.30 -0.05
C LEU A 140 6.62 -8.49 0.91
N ILE A 141 6.07 -7.46 1.55
CA ILE A 141 6.86 -6.57 2.41
C ILE A 141 7.01 -7.08 3.84
N SER A 142 6.16 -8.01 4.29
CA SER A 142 6.00 -8.43 5.70
C SER A 142 7.26 -8.93 6.43
N GLY A 143 8.34 -9.26 5.70
CA GLY A 143 9.61 -9.69 6.26
C GLY A 143 10.61 -8.55 6.53
N HIS A 144 10.34 -7.33 6.04
CA HIS A 144 11.32 -6.25 6.08
C HIS A 144 11.69 -5.85 7.52
N ALA A 145 10.72 -5.75 8.43
CA ALA A 145 10.98 -5.37 9.82
C ALA A 145 11.96 -6.32 10.54
N LEU A 146 11.89 -7.61 10.21
CA LEU A 146 12.78 -8.65 10.75
C LEU A 146 14.18 -8.53 10.15
N SER A 147 14.28 -8.29 8.83
CA SER A 147 15.54 -8.02 8.15
C SER A 147 16.23 -6.77 8.71
N ALA A 148 15.50 -5.66 8.83
CA ALA A 148 15.98 -4.42 9.42
C ALA A 148 16.45 -4.59 10.86
N SER A 149 15.84 -5.51 11.62
CA SER A 149 16.24 -5.79 13.01
C SER A 149 17.28 -6.92 13.14
N ASN A 150 17.87 -7.38 12.02
CA ASN A 150 18.84 -8.47 11.95
C ASN A 150 18.34 -9.81 12.57
N LEU A 151 17.03 -10.01 12.63
CA LEU A 151 16.40 -11.19 13.24
C LEU A 151 16.34 -12.39 12.27
N LEU A 152 16.48 -12.15 10.98
CA LEU A 152 16.56 -13.20 9.96
C LEU A 152 17.97 -13.79 9.82
N GLY A 153 18.95 -13.25 10.55
CA GLY A 153 20.36 -13.64 10.41
C GLY A 153 20.90 -13.31 9.02
N ASP A 154 21.70 -14.23 8.47
CA ASP A 154 22.32 -14.08 7.16
C ASP A 154 21.27 -14.17 6.04
N VAL A 155 20.81 -13.01 5.56
CA VAL A 155 19.79 -12.88 4.51
C VAL A 155 20.23 -13.57 3.20
N ALA A 156 21.53 -13.68 2.92
CA ALA A 156 22.03 -14.40 1.75
C ALA A 156 21.74 -15.91 1.83
N LYS A 157 21.59 -16.46 3.05
CA LYS A 157 21.19 -17.86 3.28
C LYS A 157 19.69 -18.08 3.35
N SER A 158 18.87 -17.03 3.28
CA SER A 158 17.40 -17.14 3.32
C SER A 158 16.79 -17.75 2.06
N GLY A 159 17.56 -17.89 0.97
CA GLY A 159 17.07 -18.33 -0.33
C GLY A 159 16.23 -17.28 -1.07
N TYR A 160 16.09 -16.06 -0.53
CA TYR A 160 15.53 -14.93 -1.26
C TYR A 160 16.53 -14.47 -2.32
N LEU A 161 16.21 -14.76 -3.58
CA LEU A 161 16.96 -14.24 -4.73
C LEU A 161 16.17 -13.09 -5.34
N PRO A 162 16.73 -11.86 -5.35
CA PRO A 162 16.07 -10.73 -5.99
C PRO A 162 15.92 -11.00 -7.48
N VAL A 163 14.76 -10.65 -8.04
CA VAL A 163 14.52 -10.78 -9.49
C VAL A 163 15.09 -9.54 -10.18
N ALA A 164 16.17 -9.73 -10.93
CA ALA A 164 16.80 -8.63 -11.65
C ALA A 164 15.83 -7.93 -12.62
N ASN A 165 15.92 -6.61 -12.66
CA ASN A 165 15.09 -5.72 -13.46
C ASN A 165 13.58 -5.83 -13.20
N GLN A 166 13.16 -6.36 -12.05
CA GLN A 166 11.73 -6.41 -11.71
C GLN A 166 11.12 -5.00 -11.58
N CYS A 167 11.89 -4.05 -11.04
CA CYS A 167 11.50 -2.65 -10.91
C CYS A 167 12.74 -1.75 -10.87
N ALA A 168 12.55 -0.42 -10.83
CA ALA A 168 13.64 0.54 -10.79
C ALA A 168 14.64 0.28 -9.64
N GLY A 169 14.16 -0.11 -8.45
CA GLY A 169 15.01 -0.45 -7.30
C GLY A 169 15.79 -1.76 -7.43
N PHE A 170 15.42 -2.62 -8.37
CA PHE A 170 16.12 -3.87 -8.70
C PHE A 170 16.77 -3.80 -10.08
N ALA A 171 17.19 -2.62 -10.53
CA ALA A 171 17.89 -2.47 -11.80
C ALA A 171 19.23 -3.23 -11.77
N SER A 172 19.55 -3.94 -12.85
CA SER A 172 20.90 -4.52 -13.05
C SER A 172 21.99 -3.46 -12.88
N GLY A 173 23.01 -3.79 -12.08
CA GLY A 173 24.08 -2.86 -11.70
C GLY A 173 23.68 -1.78 -10.69
N GLY A 174 22.42 -1.75 -10.24
CA GLY A 174 21.97 -0.88 -9.15
C GLY A 174 22.38 -1.42 -7.79
N LEU A 175 22.37 -0.54 -6.78
CA LEU A 175 22.86 -0.80 -5.43
C LEU A 175 22.38 -2.13 -4.85
N LEU A 176 21.07 -2.38 -4.90
CA LEU A 176 20.49 -3.54 -4.24
C LEU A 176 21.01 -4.86 -4.85
N LEU A 177 21.05 -4.97 -6.18
CA LEU A 177 21.50 -6.19 -6.84
C LEU A 177 23.01 -6.42 -6.66
N THR A 178 23.83 -5.38 -6.77
CA THR A 178 25.28 -5.52 -6.60
C THR A 178 25.64 -5.91 -5.15
N SER A 179 24.90 -5.40 -4.16
CA SER A 179 25.01 -5.83 -2.77
C SER A 179 24.65 -7.30 -2.57
N PHE A 180 23.57 -7.78 -3.20
CA PHE A 180 23.23 -9.21 -3.17
C PHE A 180 24.30 -10.08 -3.84
N GLU A 181 24.83 -9.66 -4.99
CA GLU A 181 25.91 -10.37 -5.71
C GLU A 181 27.21 -10.43 -4.87
N ALA A 182 27.48 -9.40 -4.08
CA ALA A 182 28.62 -9.35 -3.17
C ALA A 182 28.41 -10.16 -1.86
N GLY A 183 27.21 -10.70 -1.63
CA GLY A 183 26.86 -11.46 -0.42
C GLY A 183 26.61 -10.59 0.82
N ASP A 184 26.44 -9.28 0.65
CA ASP A 184 26.16 -8.32 1.74
C ASP A 184 24.98 -7.42 1.35
N PRO A 185 23.74 -7.94 1.39
CA PRO A 185 22.58 -7.19 0.94
C PRO A 185 22.32 -5.97 1.84
N VAL A 186 22.35 -4.78 1.25
CA VAL A 186 22.01 -3.55 1.96
C VAL A 186 20.57 -3.59 2.46
N ILE A 187 20.37 -3.13 3.70
CA ILE A 187 19.05 -3.06 4.31
C ILE A 187 18.52 -1.63 4.21
N VAL A 188 17.28 -1.50 3.74
CA VAL A 188 16.62 -0.19 3.63
C VAL A 188 16.56 0.48 5.01
N THR A 189 17.06 1.71 5.07
CA THR A 189 16.90 2.60 6.23
C THR A 189 16.11 3.82 5.79
N GLY A 190 14.96 4.04 6.43
CA GLY A 190 14.10 5.18 6.13
C GLY A 190 14.01 6.18 7.29
N PRO A 191 13.32 7.31 7.08
CA PRO A 191 13.08 8.29 8.13
C PRO A 191 12.03 7.79 9.14
N LYS A 192 12.06 8.35 10.35
CA LYS A 192 10.99 8.19 11.34
C LYS A 192 9.65 8.59 10.72
N ALA A 193 8.62 7.77 10.94
CA ALA A 193 7.28 8.03 10.44
C ALA A 193 6.59 9.15 11.24
N PRO A 194 6.21 10.28 10.61
CA PRO A 194 5.29 11.23 11.23
C PRO A 194 3.90 10.58 11.36
N GLY A 195 3.16 10.90 12.42
CA GLY A 195 1.79 10.42 12.60
C GLY A 195 0.87 10.92 11.49
N LEU A 196 -0.08 10.09 11.06
CA LEU A 196 -1.11 10.47 10.08
C LEU A 196 -2.51 10.58 10.70
N ASP A 197 -2.70 10.25 11.97
CA ASP A 197 -4.04 10.08 12.56
C ASP A 197 -4.76 11.42 12.86
N HIS A 198 -4.21 12.53 12.41
CA HIS A 198 -4.79 13.86 12.57
C HIS A 198 -5.17 14.47 11.22
N GLY A 199 -6.26 15.24 11.23
CA GLY A 199 -6.68 16.08 10.12
C GLY A 199 -6.00 17.46 10.19
N GLN A 200 -6.64 18.45 9.58
CA GLN A 200 -6.28 19.86 9.81
C GLN A 200 -6.41 20.23 11.28
N ASP A 201 -7.43 19.67 11.95
CA ASP A 201 -7.67 19.84 13.37
C ASP A 201 -7.06 18.67 14.15
N PRO A 202 -6.27 18.93 15.21
CA PRO A 202 -5.84 17.90 16.14
C PRO A 202 -7.04 17.16 16.73
N GLY A 203 -7.06 15.83 16.60
CA GLY A 203 -8.13 14.98 17.15
C GLY A 203 -9.33 14.78 16.23
N ASP A 204 -9.28 15.20 14.97
CA ASP A 204 -10.31 14.89 13.96
C ASP A 204 -10.52 13.36 13.79
N PRO A 205 -11.65 12.80 14.28
CA PRO A 205 -11.89 11.34 14.24
C PRO A 205 -12.15 10.82 12.81
N TRP A 206 -12.34 11.73 11.86
CA TRP A 206 -12.61 11.43 10.46
C TRP A 206 -11.34 11.48 9.60
N ALA A 207 -10.18 11.81 10.18
CA ALA A 207 -8.91 11.82 9.45
C ALA A 207 -8.54 10.40 8.95
N TRP A 208 -8.58 9.42 9.87
CA TRP A 208 -8.33 8.00 9.63
C TRP A 208 -9.26 7.14 10.49
N HIS A 209 -9.54 5.91 10.03
CA HIS A 209 -10.18 4.92 10.89
C HIS A 209 -9.22 4.50 12.01
N GLU A 210 -9.77 4.09 13.15
CA GLU A 210 -8.97 3.65 14.28
C GLU A 210 -8.11 2.45 13.90
N VAL A 211 -6.84 2.47 14.32
CA VAL A 211 -5.90 1.35 14.21
C VAL A 211 -5.18 1.18 15.54
N ALA A 212 -4.78 -0.04 15.86
CA ALA A 212 -3.97 -0.29 17.05
C ALA A 212 -2.57 0.30 16.91
N ALA A 213 -1.86 0.47 18.01
CA ALA A 213 -0.42 0.70 17.96
C ALA A 213 0.26 -0.53 17.34
N LEU A 214 1.19 -0.29 16.41
CA LEU A 214 1.89 -1.36 15.72
C LEU A 214 2.96 -1.95 16.68
N PRO A 215 3.02 -3.27 16.90
CA PRO A 215 4.00 -3.87 17.80
C PRO A 215 5.41 -3.81 17.19
N ARG A 216 6.44 -4.05 18.01
CA ARG A 216 7.82 -4.21 17.53
C ARG A 216 7.87 -5.28 16.44
N HIS A 217 8.64 -5.00 15.39
CA HIS A 217 8.75 -5.83 14.19
C HIS A 217 7.44 -6.00 13.39
N GLY A 218 6.38 -5.30 13.78
CA GLY A 218 5.18 -5.18 12.98
C GLY A 218 5.40 -4.24 11.80
N MET A 219 4.59 -4.43 10.77
CA MET A 219 4.55 -3.58 9.58
C MET A 219 3.14 -3.10 9.31
N ARG A 220 3.00 -1.97 8.63
CA ARG A 220 1.70 -1.43 8.26
C ARG A 220 1.77 -0.82 6.87
N ARG A 221 0.77 -1.16 6.04
CA ARG A 221 0.46 -0.44 4.81
C ARG A 221 -0.76 0.42 5.07
N ARG A 222 -0.70 1.69 4.69
CA ARG A 222 -1.83 2.63 4.70
C ARG A 222 -2.06 3.18 3.31
N ARG A 223 -3.33 3.34 2.92
CA ARG A 223 -3.74 4.04 1.71
C ARG A 223 -4.86 5.03 1.98
N ARG A 224 -4.88 6.10 1.21
CA ARG A 224 -5.98 7.07 1.15
C ARG A 224 -6.29 7.34 -0.32
N ILE A 225 -7.58 7.46 -0.64
CA ILE A 225 -8.08 7.99 -1.89
C ILE A 225 -9.16 9.00 -1.55
N ASP A 226 -8.90 10.27 -1.86
CA ASP A 226 -9.87 11.34 -1.80
C ASP A 226 -10.35 11.63 -3.22
N VAL A 227 -11.66 11.76 -3.39
CA VAL A 227 -12.28 12.15 -4.65
C VAL A 227 -13.13 13.39 -4.39
N TYR A 228 -12.96 14.42 -5.20
CA TYR A 228 -13.66 15.68 -5.06
C TYR A 228 -14.13 16.22 -6.41
N GLU A 229 -15.20 17.01 -6.39
CA GLU A 229 -15.65 17.74 -7.56
C GLU A 229 -14.62 18.82 -7.94
N GLU A 230 -14.09 18.74 -9.16
CA GLU A 230 -13.19 19.77 -9.71
C GLU A 230 -13.93 20.70 -10.67
N SER A 231 -14.86 20.16 -11.45
CA SER A 231 -15.84 20.89 -12.26
C SER A 231 -17.05 19.99 -12.53
N ALA A 232 -18.07 20.52 -13.21
CA ALA A 232 -19.27 19.75 -13.57
C ALA A 232 -19.00 18.44 -14.35
N VAL A 233 -17.88 18.38 -15.09
CA VAL A 233 -17.52 17.21 -15.91
C VAL A 233 -16.22 16.53 -15.47
N ARG A 234 -15.55 17.04 -14.41
CA ARG A 234 -14.26 16.49 -13.93
C ARG A 234 -14.26 16.31 -12.42
N VAL A 235 -13.63 15.22 -12.01
CA VAL A 235 -13.33 14.92 -10.61
C VAL A 235 -11.83 14.82 -10.42
N GLY A 236 -11.35 15.44 -9.34
CA GLY A 236 -9.97 15.31 -8.90
C GLY A 236 -9.84 14.14 -7.93
N ILE A 237 -8.67 13.50 -7.96
CA ILE A 237 -8.28 12.40 -7.09
C ILE A 237 -6.97 12.77 -6.41
N ASP A 238 -6.95 12.74 -5.08
CA ASP A 238 -5.72 12.78 -4.27
C ASP A 238 -5.55 11.42 -3.58
N ALA A 239 -4.50 10.70 -3.92
CA ALA A 239 -4.22 9.38 -3.39
C ALA A 239 -2.84 9.30 -2.74
N MET A 240 -2.68 8.38 -1.81
CA MET A 240 -1.38 8.07 -1.23
C MET A 240 -1.29 6.62 -0.79
N PHE A 241 -0.07 6.10 -0.68
CA PHE A 241 0.21 4.97 0.19
C PHE A 241 1.47 5.20 1.01
N ARG A 242 1.55 4.55 2.17
CA ARG A 242 2.72 4.50 3.04
C ARG A 242 2.90 3.09 3.58
N ASP A 243 4.10 2.56 3.47
CA ASP A 243 4.53 1.34 4.15
C ASP A 243 5.47 1.71 5.30
N THR A 244 5.11 1.29 6.52
CA THR A 244 5.92 1.46 7.73
C THR A 244 6.28 0.14 8.38
N TYR A 245 7.32 0.18 9.22
CA TYR A 245 7.69 -0.90 10.12
C TYR A 245 8.18 -0.36 11.46
N VAL A 246 8.00 -1.15 12.52
CA VAL A 246 8.55 -0.82 13.84
C VAL A 246 9.87 -1.55 14.02
N ARG A 247 10.94 -0.77 14.22
CA ARG A 247 12.28 -1.27 14.54
C ARG A 247 12.32 -1.97 15.91
N GLY A 248 13.42 -2.68 16.16
CA GLY A 248 13.70 -3.31 17.46
C GLY A 248 13.69 -2.33 18.65
N ASP A 249 14.00 -1.05 18.44
CA ASP A 249 13.94 0.01 19.47
C ASP A 249 12.56 0.68 19.61
N GLY A 250 11.56 0.25 18.84
CA GLY A 250 10.19 0.78 18.90
C GLY A 250 9.94 1.99 18.01
N VAL A 251 10.91 2.45 17.21
CA VAL A 251 10.70 3.57 16.27
C VAL A 251 10.00 3.08 15.00
N GLU A 252 8.80 3.61 14.75
CA GLU A 252 8.10 3.42 13.46
C GLU A 252 8.80 4.21 12.35
N THR A 253 9.13 3.50 11.27
CA THR A 253 10.00 3.96 10.17
C THR A 253 9.32 3.71 8.83
N ILE A 254 9.47 4.62 7.86
CA ILE A 254 8.85 4.50 6.54
C ILE A 254 9.80 3.79 5.56
N ILE A 255 9.28 2.90 4.71
CA ILE A 255 10.04 2.24 3.63
C ILE A 255 9.71 2.89 2.28
N HIS A 256 8.41 2.98 2.01
CA HIS A 256 7.87 3.46 0.75
C HIS A 256 6.73 4.43 1.04
N GLU A 257 6.74 5.56 0.34
CA GLU A 257 5.64 6.49 0.35
C GLU A 257 5.59 7.28 -0.96
N TYR A 258 4.38 7.35 -1.51
CA TYR A 258 4.04 8.20 -2.64
C TYR A 258 2.73 8.92 -2.36
N THR A 259 2.63 10.14 -2.86
CA THR A 259 1.33 10.79 -3.13
C THR A 259 1.08 10.83 -4.63
N LEU A 260 -0.18 10.89 -5.04
CA LEU A 260 -0.60 10.89 -6.43
C LEU A 260 -1.76 11.86 -6.59
N GLY A 261 -1.65 12.77 -7.55
CA GLY A 261 -2.78 13.55 -8.06
C GLY A 261 -3.23 12.99 -9.41
N ALA A 262 -4.54 12.86 -9.61
CA ALA A 262 -5.12 12.51 -10.90
C ALA A 262 -6.42 13.28 -11.16
N VAL A 263 -6.77 13.43 -12.44
CA VAL A 263 -8.04 14.05 -12.88
C VAL A 263 -8.75 13.08 -13.80
N VAL A 264 -10.04 12.88 -13.58
CA VAL A 264 -10.88 11.97 -14.37
C VAL A 264 -12.02 12.74 -15.00
N ASP A 265 -12.21 12.53 -16.30
CA ASP A 265 -13.41 12.93 -17.02
C ASP A 265 -14.57 12.04 -16.58
N THR A 266 -15.61 12.66 -16.05
CA THR A 266 -16.69 11.92 -15.40
C THR A 266 -17.64 11.23 -16.38
N GLU A 267 -17.75 11.71 -17.61
CA GLU A 267 -18.64 11.11 -18.62
C GLU A 267 -18.03 9.84 -19.20
N THR A 268 -16.74 9.88 -19.49
CA THR A 268 -16.00 8.80 -20.16
C THR A 268 -15.27 7.87 -19.17
N GLY A 269 -15.00 8.34 -17.95
CA GLY A 269 -14.15 7.64 -16.98
C GLY A 269 -12.67 7.64 -17.35
N VAL A 270 -12.26 8.44 -18.34
CA VAL A 270 -10.87 8.55 -18.81
C VAL A 270 -10.07 9.43 -17.86
N ILE A 271 -8.86 8.98 -17.53
CA ILE A 271 -7.90 9.72 -16.73
C ILE A 271 -7.25 10.78 -17.63
N ALA A 272 -7.57 12.04 -17.40
CA ALA A 272 -7.03 13.17 -18.14
C ALA A 272 -5.60 13.52 -17.69
N GLU A 273 -5.32 13.40 -16.39
CA GLU A 273 -4.04 13.77 -15.79
C GLU A 273 -3.66 12.77 -14.70
N SER A 274 -2.36 12.49 -14.56
CA SER A 274 -1.82 11.65 -13.49
C SER A 274 -0.37 12.00 -13.19
N ARG A 275 -0.07 12.28 -11.92
CA ARG A 275 1.28 12.61 -11.45
C ARG A 275 1.52 12.10 -10.05
N ALA A 276 2.59 11.32 -9.89
CA ALA A 276 3.08 10.90 -8.58
C ALA A 276 4.14 11.86 -8.05
N THR A 277 4.18 12.02 -6.74
CA THR A 277 5.27 12.68 -6.00
C THR A 277 5.89 11.65 -5.06
N PRO A 278 7.19 11.33 -5.20
CA PRO A 278 7.86 10.46 -4.25
C PRO A 278 8.03 11.18 -2.91
N ARG A 279 7.76 10.48 -1.81
CA ARG A 279 7.91 11.01 -0.46
C ARG A 279 8.99 10.27 0.31
N VAL A 280 8.89 8.95 0.35
CA VAL A 280 9.93 8.10 0.92
C VAL A 280 10.23 6.97 -0.04
N LEU A 281 11.48 6.86 -0.47
CA LEU A 281 11.93 5.80 -1.37
C LEU A 281 13.19 5.14 -0.82
N PRO A 282 13.32 3.81 -0.94
CA PRO A 282 14.38 3.08 -0.28
C PRO A 282 15.75 3.42 -0.84
N TRP A 283 15.87 3.48 -2.17
CA TRP A 283 17.16 3.56 -2.87
C TRP A 283 17.17 4.64 -3.95
N GLN A 284 18.38 5.15 -4.23
CA GLN A 284 18.66 6.18 -5.23
C GLN A 284 18.14 5.87 -6.65
N GLU A 285 17.94 4.59 -7.00
CA GLU A 285 17.41 4.19 -8.30
C GLU A 285 15.88 4.35 -8.38
N CYS A 286 15.19 4.25 -7.25
CA CYS A 286 13.72 4.27 -7.20
C CYS A 286 13.06 5.54 -7.75
N PRO A 287 13.59 6.78 -7.56
CA PRO A 287 13.03 8.00 -8.14
C PRO A 287 12.85 7.94 -9.67
N ARG A 288 13.62 7.12 -10.39
CA ARG A 288 13.50 6.95 -11.85
C ARG A 288 12.14 6.39 -12.28
N ALA A 289 11.43 5.71 -11.39
CA ALA A 289 10.10 5.17 -11.65
C ALA A 289 8.99 6.22 -11.63
N VAL A 290 9.19 7.37 -10.98
CA VAL A 290 8.12 8.35 -10.67
C VAL A 290 7.34 8.77 -11.91
N ALA A 291 8.05 9.02 -13.02
CA ALA A 291 7.44 9.46 -14.27
C ALA A 291 6.50 8.41 -14.90
N SER A 292 6.57 7.13 -14.49
CA SER A 292 5.65 6.09 -14.97
C SER A 292 4.20 6.34 -14.56
N ALA A 293 3.96 7.15 -13.52
CA ALA A 293 2.62 7.56 -13.11
C ALA A 293 1.83 8.25 -14.23
N ALA A 294 2.48 9.02 -15.11
CA ALA A 294 1.82 9.68 -16.22
C ALA A 294 1.30 8.70 -17.29
N ARG A 295 1.76 7.44 -17.28
CA ARG A 295 1.39 6.44 -18.30
C ARG A 295 -0.05 5.95 -18.18
N ILE A 296 -0.73 6.21 -17.06
CA ILE A 296 -2.16 5.89 -16.93
C ILE A 296 -3.06 6.97 -17.54
N THR A 297 -2.52 8.13 -17.92
CA THR A 297 -3.27 9.13 -18.68
C THR A 297 -3.77 8.53 -20.00
N GLY A 298 -5.06 8.77 -20.30
CA GLY A 298 -5.75 8.18 -21.45
C GLY A 298 -6.31 6.77 -21.21
N MET A 299 -6.03 6.13 -20.07
CA MET A 299 -6.73 4.91 -19.65
C MET A 299 -8.05 5.27 -18.96
N THR A 300 -9.01 4.35 -18.97
CA THR A 300 -10.19 4.43 -18.09
C THR A 300 -9.90 3.85 -16.71
N LEU A 301 -10.66 4.26 -15.69
CA LEU A 301 -10.57 3.67 -14.35
C LEU A 301 -10.75 2.13 -14.35
N GLN A 302 -11.61 1.62 -15.25
CA GLN A 302 -11.88 0.18 -15.38
C GLN A 302 -10.67 -0.61 -15.87
N GLU A 303 -9.85 -0.02 -16.74
CA GLU A 303 -8.68 -0.65 -17.34
C GLU A 303 -7.49 -0.80 -16.39
N LEU A 304 -7.39 0.06 -15.36
CA LEU A 304 -6.19 0.20 -14.53
C LEU A 304 -5.68 -1.12 -13.96
N HIS A 305 -6.55 -1.96 -13.39
CA HIS A 305 -6.15 -3.23 -12.77
C HIS A 305 -5.47 -4.18 -13.77
N PHE A 306 -5.88 -4.12 -15.03
CA PHE A 306 -5.35 -4.97 -16.09
C PHE A 306 -4.15 -4.32 -16.79
N ARG A 307 -4.32 -3.09 -17.29
CA ARG A 307 -3.30 -2.40 -18.09
C ARG A 307 -2.05 -2.08 -17.28
N VAL A 308 -2.17 -1.62 -16.03
CA VAL A 308 -0.98 -1.35 -15.19
C VAL A 308 -0.16 -2.61 -14.99
N ARG A 309 -0.80 -3.75 -14.68
CA ARG A 309 -0.10 -5.02 -14.51
C ARG A 309 0.59 -5.48 -15.81
N ARG A 310 -0.05 -5.27 -16.95
CA ARG A 310 0.44 -5.74 -18.27
C ARG A 310 1.54 -4.86 -18.84
N GLU A 311 1.42 -3.54 -18.67
CA GLU A 311 2.20 -2.56 -19.43
C GLU A 311 3.27 -1.86 -18.58
N LEU A 312 3.09 -1.79 -17.26
CA LEU A 312 4.06 -1.19 -16.36
C LEU A 312 4.85 -2.30 -15.67
N SER A 313 5.94 -2.71 -16.31
CA SER A 313 6.91 -3.65 -15.75
C SER A 313 8.34 -3.17 -16.03
N GLY A 314 9.31 -3.81 -15.38
CA GLY A 314 10.71 -3.50 -15.61
C GLY A 314 11.22 -2.29 -14.83
N THR A 315 12.45 -1.89 -15.12
CA THR A 315 13.17 -0.79 -14.44
C THR A 315 12.61 0.60 -14.74
N SER A 316 11.69 0.72 -15.68
CA SER A 316 11.03 1.99 -16.00
C SER A 316 9.87 2.35 -15.07
N THR A 317 9.56 1.49 -14.09
CA THR A 317 8.50 1.70 -13.10
C THR A 317 8.87 1.07 -11.73
N CYS A 318 7.98 1.19 -10.76
CA CYS A 318 8.09 0.58 -9.43
C CYS A 318 6.88 -0.32 -9.16
N THR A 319 7.09 -1.49 -8.56
CA THR A 319 6.00 -2.39 -8.14
C THR A 319 5.05 -1.72 -7.14
N HIS A 320 5.58 -0.93 -6.21
CA HIS A 320 4.77 -0.20 -5.22
C HIS A 320 4.01 0.99 -5.84
N LEU A 321 4.62 1.72 -6.78
CA LEU A 321 3.92 2.78 -7.53
C LEU A 321 2.81 2.18 -8.39
N ASN A 322 3.07 1.06 -9.07
CA ASN A 322 2.05 0.36 -9.85
C ASN A 322 0.85 -0.04 -8.99
N ASP A 323 1.08 -0.46 -7.74
CA ASP A 323 0.01 -0.79 -6.79
C ASP A 323 -0.86 0.44 -6.45
N LEU A 324 -0.23 1.60 -6.22
CA LEU A 324 -0.94 2.87 -6.05
C LEU A 324 -1.76 3.25 -7.29
N LEU A 325 -1.16 3.19 -8.48
CA LEU A 325 -1.84 3.52 -9.75
C LEU A 325 -3.03 2.59 -9.99
N ARG A 326 -2.93 1.31 -9.62
CA ARG A 326 -4.06 0.38 -9.68
C ARG A 326 -5.17 0.77 -8.72
N SER A 327 -4.83 1.14 -7.47
CA SER A 327 -5.81 1.50 -6.45
C SER A 327 -6.69 2.70 -6.84
N VAL A 328 -6.21 3.58 -7.74
CA VAL A 328 -7.01 4.68 -8.29
C VAL A 328 -8.30 4.18 -8.95
N ALA A 329 -8.34 2.95 -9.42
CA ALA A 329 -9.56 2.34 -9.97
C ALA A 329 -10.73 2.32 -8.96
N ASP A 330 -10.43 2.29 -7.65
CA ASP A 330 -11.44 2.29 -6.59
C ASP A 330 -12.17 3.64 -6.49
N ALA A 331 -11.59 4.71 -7.05
CA ALA A 331 -12.27 6.01 -7.18
C ALA A 331 -13.59 5.90 -7.97
N GLU A 332 -13.74 4.90 -8.85
CA GLU A 332 -14.98 4.67 -9.59
C GLU A 332 -16.20 4.50 -8.67
N ALA A 333 -16.07 3.81 -7.52
CA ALA A 333 -17.16 3.74 -6.55
C ALA A 333 -17.43 5.08 -5.87
N LEU A 334 -16.38 5.84 -5.57
CA LEU A 334 -16.47 7.11 -4.87
C LEU A 334 -17.06 8.23 -5.75
N ILE A 335 -16.73 8.22 -7.05
CA ILE A 335 -17.27 9.17 -8.04
C ILE A 335 -18.79 9.05 -8.15
N ARG A 336 -19.34 7.83 -8.05
CA ARG A 336 -20.79 7.61 -8.06
C ARG A 336 -21.51 8.34 -6.92
N LEU A 337 -20.84 8.49 -5.77
CA LEU A 337 -21.38 9.22 -4.62
C LEU A 337 -21.45 10.73 -4.90
N ILE A 338 -20.39 11.28 -5.50
CA ILE A 338 -20.34 12.71 -5.87
C ILE A 338 -21.45 13.03 -6.86
N LYS A 339 -21.68 12.17 -7.85
CA LYS A 339 -22.73 12.35 -8.87
C LYS A 339 -24.16 12.23 -8.34
N ALA A 340 -24.35 11.54 -7.22
CA ALA A 340 -25.67 11.31 -6.63
C ALA A 340 -26.09 12.42 -5.64
N ALA A 341 -25.17 13.31 -5.25
CA ALA A 341 -25.34 14.36 -4.25
C ALA A 341 -25.45 15.76 -4.86
#